data_AF-A0A1E4R7I4-F1
#
_entry.id   AF-A0A1E4R7I4-F1
#
_cell.length_a   1.000
_cell.length_b   1.000
_cell.length_c   1.000
_cell.angle_alpha   90.00
_cell.angle_beta   90.00
_cell.angle_gamma   90.00
#
_symmetry.space_group_name_H-M   'P 1'
#
loop_
_entity.id
_entity.type
_entity.pdbx_description
1 polymer ?
#
loop_
_entity_poly.entity_id
_entity_poly.type
_entity_poly.pdbx_seq_one_letter_code
_entity_poly.pdbx_strand_id
1 'polypeptide(L)'
;MDLISIVSGLLPYVKYSIFMIIILIIGYLIYRKFYQGKYPIHLSKFVFITLLICWFIVVFGITTLSRGAKYTEQINFSLFTSYVNAWNKWSLTEFQLIIFNMLMFVPLGALLPLIHHKNKSFWRVLVISITFTSCIEISQLITGKGIFELDDLLHNTIGSLAGYFIVMVFILWTEQRKLTFIPIVKAISIPLVFITLFGVANMVYNAQEFGNLPFKPAQKQNMEHIQMQLETELSNKSPNACVYYNKDVNDIKKGKLIAQSIAKQFNLKQQGGIRIEVDNRIFTFQDDEGSAYYLTYFMSNGSWSLSFDNINDAPQKVDVKQQKQLLENWLKNEGLLPNNAIYQQQDERTIRWDLAEPENLQSACEDFSKGLVLISLFNQQVPDILFDISDNEMVAKKQLISQQQAYNVLVTGEFSTYNPLQKGDTLTITDVRLTYTYDTKGYYQPVYVFTCIVNDSDYIIEVLISAIQ
;
A
#
# COMPACT_ATOMS: atom_id res chain seq x y z
N MET A 1 -5.89 -0.87 -3.59
CA MET A 1 -7.01 0.06 -3.28
C MET A 1 -8.19 -0.27 -4.16
N ASP A 2 -9.42 -0.28 -3.63
CA ASP A 2 -10.60 -0.59 -4.44
C ASP A 2 -11.10 0.61 -5.24
N LEU A 3 -11.63 0.33 -6.44
CA LEU A 3 -12.30 1.33 -7.27
C LEU A 3 -13.40 2.09 -6.52
N ILE A 4 -14.13 1.41 -5.64
CA ILE A 4 -15.21 2.03 -4.84
C ILE A 4 -14.64 3.11 -3.92
N SER A 5 -13.53 2.83 -3.23
CA SER A 5 -12.87 3.80 -2.34
C SER A 5 -12.41 5.05 -3.10
N ILE A 6 -11.85 4.85 -4.30
CA ILE A 6 -11.40 5.93 -5.19
C ILE A 6 -12.59 6.77 -5.63
N VAL A 7 -13.66 6.14 -6.12
CA VAL A 7 -14.87 6.83 -6.58
C VAL A 7 -15.53 7.60 -5.44
N SER A 8 -15.60 7.03 -4.24
CA SER A 8 -16.13 7.73 -3.07
C SER A 8 -15.30 8.96 -2.70
N GLY A 9 -13.96 8.87 -2.80
CA GLY A 9 -13.07 10.01 -2.55
C GLY A 9 -13.18 11.11 -3.62
N LEU A 10 -13.50 10.75 -4.86
CA LEU A 10 -13.71 11.71 -5.96
C LEU A 10 -15.06 12.45 -5.87
N LEU A 11 -16.09 11.81 -5.30
CA LEU A 11 -17.47 12.27 -5.36
C LEU A 11 -17.69 13.73 -4.87
N PRO A 12 -17.07 14.22 -3.79
CA PRO A 12 -17.21 15.62 -3.37
C PRO A 12 -16.72 16.60 -4.43
N TYR A 13 -15.60 16.31 -5.08
CA TYR A 13 -14.97 17.19 -6.07
C TYR A 13 -15.68 17.16 -7.42
N VAL A 14 -16.33 16.04 -7.75
CA VAL A 14 -17.24 15.96 -8.90
C VAL A 14 -18.43 16.91 -8.70
N LYS A 15 -19.01 17.00 -7.49
CA LYS A 15 -20.09 17.95 -7.19
C LYS A 15 -19.65 19.41 -7.39
N TYR A 16 -18.46 19.78 -6.91
CA TYR A 16 -17.90 21.12 -7.14
C TYR A 16 -17.65 21.40 -8.62
N SER A 17 -17.20 20.40 -9.37
CA SER A 17 -16.99 20.51 -10.82
C SER A 17 -18.30 20.76 -11.56
N ILE A 18 -19.39 20.07 -11.20
CA ILE A 18 -20.72 20.28 -11.80
C ILE A 18 -21.23 21.70 -11.53
N PHE A 19 -21.08 22.19 -10.29
CA PHE A 19 -21.45 23.56 -9.95
C PHE A 19 -20.66 24.58 -10.78
N MET A 20 -19.36 24.36 -10.96
CA MET A 20 -18.51 25.22 -11.78
C MET A 20 -18.91 25.21 -13.27
N ILE A 21 -19.33 24.05 -13.81
CA ILE A 21 -19.84 23.95 -15.19
C ILE A 21 -21.05 24.88 -15.38
N ILE A 22 -22.00 24.90 -14.44
CA ILE A 22 -23.19 25.75 -14.52
C ILE A 22 -22.79 27.23 -14.58
N ILE A 23 -21.86 27.66 -13.73
CA ILE A 23 -21.34 29.04 -13.71
C ILE A 23 -20.67 29.39 -15.05
N LEU A 24 -19.81 28.51 -15.57
CA LEU A 24 -19.10 28.75 -16.83
C LEU A 24 -20.08 28.82 -18.01
N ILE A 25 -21.11 27.97 -18.04
CA ILE A 25 -22.16 28.01 -19.08
C ILE A 25 -22.92 29.32 -19.02
N ILE A 26 -23.37 29.76 -17.84
CA ILE A 26 -24.06 31.05 -17.67
C ILE A 26 -23.16 32.21 -18.15
N GLY A 27 -21.89 32.21 -17.72
CA GLY A 27 -20.90 33.19 -18.14
C GLY A 27 -20.70 33.21 -19.66
N TYR A 28 -20.64 32.03 -20.30
CA TYR A 28 -20.55 31.92 -21.76
C TYR A 28 -21.80 32.44 -22.48
N LEU A 29 -23.00 32.19 -21.95
CA LEU A 29 -24.24 32.73 -22.52
C LEU A 29 -24.29 34.25 -22.44
N ILE A 30 -23.86 34.84 -21.32
CA ILE A 30 -23.74 36.30 -21.14
C ILE A 30 -22.68 36.84 -22.11
N TYR A 31 -21.49 36.24 -22.15
CA TYR A 31 -20.43 36.61 -23.08
C TYR A 31 -20.92 36.57 -24.54
N ARG A 32 -21.64 35.51 -24.90
CA ARG A 32 -22.19 35.32 -26.24
C ARG A 32 -23.17 36.44 -26.61
N LYS A 33 -24.02 36.84 -25.65
CA LYS A 33 -25.00 37.91 -25.84
C LYS A 33 -24.37 39.30 -26.02
N PHE A 34 -23.30 39.61 -25.30
CA PHE A 34 -22.76 40.98 -25.23
C PHE A 34 -21.46 41.20 -26.02
N TYR A 35 -20.64 40.17 -26.24
CA TYR A 35 -19.26 40.32 -26.73
C TYR A 35 -18.87 39.43 -27.92
N GLN A 36 -19.72 38.50 -28.36
CA GLN A 36 -19.40 37.54 -29.44
C GLN A 36 -18.98 38.23 -30.75
N GLY A 37 -19.55 39.40 -31.06
CA GLY A 37 -19.24 40.14 -32.28
C GLY A 37 -17.82 40.72 -32.34
N LYS A 38 -17.17 40.94 -31.19
CA LYS A 38 -15.81 41.52 -31.12
C LYS A 38 -14.72 40.46 -30.97
N TYR A 39 -15.00 39.39 -30.23
CA TYR A 39 -14.04 38.30 -29.97
C TYR A 39 -14.75 36.95 -30.11
N PRO A 40 -14.77 36.32 -31.29
CA PRO A 40 -15.50 35.06 -31.45
C PRO A 40 -14.76 33.90 -30.74
N ILE A 41 -15.41 33.31 -29.75
CA ILE A 41 -14.98 32.04 -29.14
C ILE A 41 -15.84 30.92 -29.72
N HIS A 42 -15.20 29.92 -30.34
CA HIS A 42 -15.90 28.73 -30.82
C HIS A 42 -16.36 27.87 -29.64
N LEU A 43 -17.57 27.30 -29.76
CA LEU A 43 -18.17 26.45 -28.72
C LEU A 43 -17.26 25.28 -28.33
N SER A 44 -16.57 24.65 -29.29
CA SER A 44 -15.62 23.56 -29.02
C SER A 44 -14.49 23.98 -28.08
N LYS A 45 -13.89 25.16 -28.31
CA LYS A 45 -12.84 25.70 -27.42
C LYS A 45 -13.37 25.96 -26.02
N PHE A 46 -14.58 26.54 -25.92
CA PHE A 46 -15.23 26.76 -24.63
C PHE A 46 -15.46 25.45 -23.87
N VAL A 47 -15.94 24.40 -24.56
CA VAL A 47 -16.15 23.07 -23.97
C VAL A 47 -14.82 22.47 -23.47
N PHE A 48 -13.76 22.48 -24.28
CA PHE A 48 -12.47 21.92 -23.85
C PHE A 48 -11.82 22.68 -22.70
N ILE A 49 -11.93 24.01 -22.67
CA ILE A 49 -11.48 24.83 -21.54
C ILE A 49 -12.28 24.51 -20.28
N THR A 50 -13.61 24.36 -20.41
CA THR A 50 -14.48 23.99 -19.29
C THR A 50 -14.10 22.62 -18.72
N LEU A 51 -13.90 21.62 -19.59
CA LEU A 51 -13.45 20.29 -19.17
C LEU A 51 -12.08 20.33 -18.48
N LEU A 52 -11.15 21.16 -18.96
CA LEU A 52 -9.84 21.33 -18.34
C LEU A 52 -9.95 21.95 -16.94
N ILE A 53 -10.84 22.93 -16.75
CA ILE A 53 -11.10 23.53 -15.43
C ILE A 53 -11.71 22.50 -14.48
N CYS A 54 -12.69 21.72 -14.92
CA CYS A 54 -13.29 20.67 -14.11
C CYS A 54 -12.27 19.60 -13.71
N TRP A 55 -11.45 19.16 -14.66
CA TRP A 55 -10.34 18.25 -14.39
C TRP A 55 -9.41 18.84 -13.31
N PHE A 56 -9.02 20.11 -13.43
CA PHE A 56 -8.17 20.75 -12.44
C PHE A 56 -8.82 20.79 -11.05
N ILE A 57 -10.10 21.10 -10.94
CA ILE A 57 -10.83 21.10 -9.65
C ILE A 57 -10.79 19.72 -9.01
N VAL A 58 -11.00 18.66 -9.78
CA VAL A 58 -10.92 17.29 -9.27
C VAL A 58 -9.50 16.97 -8.81
N VAL A 59 -8.49 17.20 -9.64
CA VAL A 59 -7.08 16.90 -9.33
C VAL A 59 -6.59 17.69 -8.12
N PHE A 60 -6.81 19.01 -8.10
CA PHE A 60 -6.43 19.87 -6.98
C PHE A 60 -7.20 19.48 -5.70
N GLY A 61 -8.48 19.15 -5.84
CA GLY A 61 -9.31 18.65 -4.76
C GLY A 61 -8.74 17.40 -4.09
N ILE A 62 -8.46 16.36 -4.87
CA ILE A 62 -7.94 15.10 -4.32
C ILE A 62 -6.50 15.21 -3.83
N THR A 63 -5.62 15.93 -4.54
CA THR A 63 -4.20 16.02 -4.18
C THR A 63 -3.94 16.94 -3.00
N THR A 64 -4.74 18.00 -2.85
CA THR A 64 -4.51 19.04 -1.85
C THR A 64 -5.58 19.07 -0.76
N LEU A 65 -6.87 19.05 -1.10
CA LEU A 65 -7.94 19.27 -0.13
C LEU A 65 -8.37 18.02 0.65
N SER A 66 -8.06 16.82 0.16
CA SER A 66 -8.44 15.56 0.79
C SER A 66 -7.49 15.09 1.90
N ARG A 67 -6.27 15.64 1.93
CA ARG A 67 -5.21 15.23 2.87
C ARG A 67 -5.28 16.05 4.16
N GLY A 68 -5.15 15.37 5.31
CA GLY A 68 -5.02 16.03 6.61
C GLY A 68 -3.71 16.83 6.70
N ALA A 69 -3.77 18.03 7.29
CA ALA A 69 -2.61 18.93 7.42
C ALA A 69 -1.68 18.47 8.55
N LYS A 70 -0.84 17.45 8.32
CA LYS A 70 0.20 16.98 9.28
C LYS A 70 1.40 16.30 8.61
N TYR A 71 1.87 16.78 7.46
CA TYR A 71 3.17 16.35 6.95
C TYR A 71 4.19 17.46 7.21
N THR A 72 5.20 17.15 8.01
CA THR A 72 6.40 18.00 8.14
C THR A 72 7.05 18.15 6.78
N GLU A 73 7.64 19.32 6.52
CA GLU A 73 8.22 19.80 5.26
C GLU A 73 9.29 18.85 4.67
N GLN A 74 8.86 17.70 4.14
CA GLN A 74 9.74 16.74 3.50
C GLN A 74 9.72 16.99 2.00
N ILE A 75 10.91 17.10 1.42
CA ILE A 75 11.11 17.14 -0.02
C ILE A 75 11.83 15.85 -0.37
N ASN A 76 11.19 15.03 -1.21
CA ASN A 76 11.76 13.79 -1.70
C ASN A 76 12.25 13.96 -3.15
N PHE A 77 13.56 14.20 -3.28
CA PHE A 77 14.23 14.27 -4.59
C PHE A 77 14.68 12.91 -5.12
N SER A 78 14.43 11.81 -4.41
CA SER A 78 14.78 10.48 -4.91
C SER A 78 13.80 10.05 -6.00
N LEU A 79 14.34 9.77 -7.19
CA LEU A 79 13.60 9.18 -8.29
C LEU A 79 13.53 7.66 -8.14
N PHE A 80 12.41 7.12 -8.55
CA PHE A 80 12.04 5.70 -8.60
C PHE A 80 11.77 5.02 -7.26
N THR A 81 11.65 5.78 -6.19
CA THR A 81 11.39 5.27 -4.83
C THR A 81 10.05 4.55 -4.76
N SER A 82 9.00 5.05 -5.43
CA SER A 82 7.71 4.33 -5.52
C SER A 82 7.86 2.96 -6.19
N TYR A 83 8.71 2.85 -7.23
CA TYR A 83 8.94 1.59 -7.92
C TYR A 83 9.74 0.60 -7.07
N VAL A 84 10.76 1.08 -6.35
CA VAL A 84 11.54 0.23 -5.43
C VAL A 84 10.67 -0.23 -4.27
N ASN A 85 9.81 0.62 -3.71
CA ASN A 85 8.83 0.22 -2.69
C ASN A 85 7.86 -0.85 -3.23
N ALA A 86 7.29 -0.63 -4.42
CA ALA A 86 6.41 -1.60 -5.06
C ALA A 86 7.11 -2.94 -5.32
N TRP A 87 8.40 -2.91 -5.68
CA TRP A 87 9.23 -4.10 -5.83
C TRP A 87 9.49 -4.80 -4.50
N ASN A 88 10.01 -4.09 -3.49
CA ASN A 88 10.37 -4.66 -2.18
C ASN A 88 9.17 -5.30 -1.46
N LYS A 89 8.00 -4.66 -1.55
CA LYS A 89 6.75 -5.19 -1.00
C LYS A 89 6.02 -6.15 -1.93
N TRP A 90 6.43 -6.21 -3.20
CA TRP A 90 5.73 -6.91 -4.29
C TRP A 90 4.21 -6.64 -4.26
N SER A 91 3.83 -5.39 -4.02
CA SER A 91 2.45 -5.01 -3.74
C SER A 91 1.74 -4.49 -4.99
N LEU A 92 0.65 -5.17 -5.36
CA LEU A 92 -0.23 -4.70 -6.45
C LEU A 92 -0.82 -3.32 -6.15
N THR A 93 -1.08 -3.00 -4.88
CA THR A 93 -1.63 -1.70 -4.48
C THR A 93 -0.62 -0.58 -4.74
N GLU A 94 0.67 -0.79 -4.43
CA GLU A 94 1.73 0.18 -4.74
C GLU A 94 1.89 0.38 -6.25
N PHE A 95 1.82 -0.70 -7.05
CA PHE A 95 1.82 -0.58 -8.52
C PHE A 95 0.58 0.16 -9.06
N GLN A 96 -0.60 -0.07 -8.47
CA GLN A 96 -1.83 0.63 -8.85
C GLN A 96 -1.74 2.14 -8.58
N LEU A 97 -1.13 2.53 -7.46
CA LEU A 97 -0.91 3.94 -7.10
C LEU A 97 -0.11 4.67 -8.18
N ILE A 98 0.99 4.07 -8.64
CA ILE A 98 1.82 4.61 -9.75
C ILE A 98 0.97 4.82 -11.01
N ILE A 99 0.17 3.82 -11.39
CA ILE A 99 -0.70 3.89 -12.57
C ILE A 99 -1.77 4.97 -12.40
N PHE A 100 -2.38 5.09 -11.22
CA PHE A 100 -3.41 6.11 -10.96
C PHE A 100 -2.84 7.52 -11.00
N ASN A 101 -1.62 7.75 -10.52
CA ASN A 101 -0.95 9.06 -10.66
C ASN A 101 -0.77 9.43 -12.13
N MET A 102 -0.38 8.48 -13.00
CA MET A 102 -0.33 8.71 -14.45
C MET A 102 -1.72 8.98 -15.04
N LEU A 103 -2.70 8.11 -14.76
CA LEU A 103 -4.05 8.25 -15.34
C LEU A 103 -4.71 9.57 -14.98
N MET A 104 -4.44 10.09 -13.78
CA MET A 104 -4.93 11.38 -13.31
C MET A 104 -4.56 12.54 -14.26
N PHE A 105 -3.41 12.49 -14.93
CA PHE A 105 -2.93 13.56 -15.81
C PHE A 105 -3.15 13.33 -17.30
N VAL A 106 -3.70 12.17 -17.70
CA VAL A 106 -4.11 11.90 -19.09
C VAL A 106 -5.03 12.98 -19.67
N PRO A 107 -6.05 13.49 -18.95
CA PRO A 107 -6.93 14.52 -19.49
C PRO A 107 -6.21 15.83 -19.84
N LEU A 108 -5.21 16.26 -19.06
CA LEU A 108 -4.44 17.47 -19.34
C LEU A 108 -3.80 17.41 -20.73
N GLY A 109 -3.06 16.33 -21.01
CA GLY A 109 -2.36 16.21 -22.29
C GLY A 109 -3.28 15.94 -23.48
N ALA A 110 -4.43 15.32 -23.24
CA ALA A 110 -5.45 15.12 -24.28
C ALA A 110 -6.19 16.42 -24.64
N LEU A 111 -6.51 17.27 -23.66
CA LEU A 111 -7.28 18.49 -23.89
C LEU A 111 -6.44 19.63 -24.49
N LEU A 112 -5.15 19.72 -24.14
CA LEU A 112 -4.28 20.84 -24.59
C LEU A 112 -4.23 21.03 -26.12
N PRO A 113 -3.99 19.98 -26.95
CA PRO A 113 -3.97 20.10 -28.41
C PRO A 113 -5.33 20.51 -29.03
N LEU A 114 -6.44 20.21 -28.35
CA LEU A 114 -7.79 20.51 -28.81
C LEU A 114 -8.18 21.99 -28.57
N ILE A 115 -7.56 22.64 -27.59
CA ILE A 115 -7.82 24.05 -27.27
C ILE A 115 -7.14 24.99 -28.28
N HIS A 116 -5.89 24.71 -28.66
CA HIS A 116 -5.09 25.61 -29.49
C HIS A 116 -4.10 24.87 -30.41
N HIS A 117 -4.02 25.26 -31.69
CA HIS A 117 -3.16 24.62 -32.70
C HIS A 117 -1.68 24.55 -32.29
N LYS A 118 -1.17 25.59 -31.61
CA LYS A 118 0.20 25.63 -31.06
C LYS A 118 0.48 24.46 -30.11
N ASN A 119 -0.52 23.97 -29.38
CA ASN A 119 -0.40 22.90 -28.39
C ASN A 119 -0.40 21.51 -29.02
N LYS A 120 -0.47 21.39 -30.35
CA LYS A 120 -0.16 20.12 -31.05
C LYS A 120 1.33 19.77 -31.01
N SER A 121 2.19 20.72 -30.65
CA SER A 121 3.63 20.51 -30.51
C SER A 121 3.94 19.74 -29.22
N PHE A 122 4.62 18.59 -29.35
CA PHE A 122 5.06 17.75 -28.23
C PHE A 122 5.78 18.56 -27.14
N TRP A 123 6.78 19.37 -27.52
CA TRP A 123 7.56 20.17 -26.56
C TRP A 123 6.73 21.16 -25.76
N ARG A 124 5.65 21.71 -26.34
CA ARG A 124 4.79 22.63 -25.60
C ARG A 124 3.96 21.89 -24.57
N VAL A 125 3.41 20.73 -24.93
CA VAL A 125 2.68 19.90 -23.97
C VAL A 125 3.61 19.46 -22.85
N LEU A 126 4.80 18.94 -23.16
CA LEU A 126 5.79 18.55 -22.17
C LEU A 126 6.12 19.67 -21.16
N VAL A 127 6.43 20.88 -21.66
CA VAL A 127 6.74 22.03 -20.79
C VAL A 127 5.53 22.45 -19.95
N ILE A 128 4.33 22.48 -20.54
CA ILE A 128 3.10 22.79 -19.79
C ILE A 128 2.87 21.75 -18.70
N SER A 129 3.00 20.46 -19.01
CA SER A 129 2.78 19.36 -18.06
C SER A 129 3.74 19.46 -16.88
N ILE A 130 5.05 19.56 -17.13
CA ILE A 130 6.08 19.69 -16.08
C ILE A 130 5.84 20.95 -15.24
N THR A 131 5.54 22.09 -15.88
CA THR A 131 5.27 23.34 -15.16
C THR A 131 4.05 23.19 -14.26
N PHE A 132 2.96 22.62 -14.79
CA PHE A 132 1.70 22.49 -14.08
C PHE A 132 1.80 21.51 -12.90
N THR A 133 2.40 20.34 -13.11
CA THR A 133 2.60 19.39 -12.01
C THR A 133 3.58 19.94 -10.97
N SER A 134 4.63 20.68 -11.37
CA SER A 134 5.53 21.36 -10.42
C SER A 134 4.77 22.39 -9.57
N CYS A 135 3.87 23.17 -10.18
CA CYS A 135 3.07 24.14 -9.45
C CYS A 135 2.15 23.49 -8.41
N ILE A 136 1.60 22.30 -8.70
CA ILE A 136 0.76 21.55 -7.75
C ILE A 136 1.61 21.10 -6.55
N GLU A 137 2.74 20.44 -6.81
CA GLU A 137 3.66 19.96 -5.77
C GLU A 137 4.18 21.10 -4.89
N ILE A 138 4.61 22.22 -5.50
CA ILE A 138 5.04 23.42 -4.78
C ILE A 138 3.90 24.00 -3.93
N SER A 139 2.67 24.01 -4.44
CA SER A 139 1.52 24.49 -3.68
C SER A 139 1.22 23.59 -2.49
N GLN A 140 1.35 22.26 -2.64
CA GLN A 140 1.18 21.31 -1.53
C GLN A 140 2.26 21.47 -0.47
N LEU A 141 3.51 21.69 -0.89
CA LEU A 141 4.64 21.95 0.00
C LEU A 141 4.41 23.24 0.81
N ILE A 142 4.07 24.36 0.15
CA ILE A 142 3.82 25.65 0.80
C ILE A 142 2.62 25.58 1.76
N THR A 143 1.60 24.79 1.43
CA THR A 143 0.39 24.68 2.26
C THR A 143 0.50 23.63 3.37
N GLY A 144 1.61 22.88 3.46
CA GLY A 144 1.80 21.80 4.43
C GLY A 144 0.83 20.62 4.23
N LYS A 145 0.30 20.47 3.01
CA LYS A 145 -0.72 19.46 2.67
C LYS A 145 -0.15 18.23 1.97
N GLY A 146 1.15 18.23 1.67
CA GLY A 146 1.84 17.11 1.04
C GLY A 146 3.35 17.27 1.05
N ILE A 147 4.01 16.20 0.63
CA ILE A 147 5.45 16.09 0.42
C ILE A 147 5.70 16.40 -1.06
N PHE A 148 6.75 17.15 -1.38
CA PHE A 148 7.15 17.32 -2.79
C PHE A 148 7.85 16.04 -3.24
N GLU A 149 7.21 15.25 -4.11
CA GLU A 149 7.74 13.96 -4.57
C GLU A 149 8.10 14.01 -6.05
N LEU A 150 9.38 13.75 -6.36
CA LEU A 150 9.86 13.79 -7.74
C LEU A 150 9.26 12.66 -8.61
N ASP A 151 8.89 11.55 -7.99
CA ASP A 151 8.15 10.45 -8.63
C ASP A 151 6.77 10.89 -9.11
N ASP A 152 6.06 11.71 -8.33
CA ASP A 152 4.74 12.23 -8.72
C ASP A 152 4.86 13.16 -9.92
N LEU A 153 5.88 14.02 -9.95
CA LEU A 153 6.19 14.85 -11.12
C LEU A 153 6.41 14.01 -12.38
N LEU A 154 7.16 12.90 -12.25
CA LEU A 154 7.44 11.97 -13.35
C LEU A 154 6.14 11.30 -13.82
N HIS A 155 5.36 10.70 -12.91
CA HIS A 155 4.13 9.98 -13.23
C HIS A 155 3.10 10.89 -13.88
N ASN A 156 2.89 12.08 -13.33
CA ASN A 156 1.95 13.07 -13.87
C ASN A 156 2.37 13.52 -15.29
N THR A 157 3.68 13.70 -15.51
CA THR A 157 4.22 14.04 -16.83
C THR A 157 4.00 12.90 -17.83
N ILE A 158 4.31 11.65 -17.47
CA ILE A 158 4.07 10.46 -18.32
C ILE A 158 2.58 10.34 -18.67
N GLY A 159 1.71 10.50 -17.68
CA GLY A 159 0.26 10.51 -17.84
C GLY A 159 -0.21 11.53 -18.87
N SER A 160 0.27 12.76 -18.73
CA SER A 160 -0.02 13.84 -19.69
C SER A 160 0.46 13.51 -21.10
N LEU A 161 1.68 12.98 -21.25
CA LEU A 161 2.20 12.57 -22.56
C LEU A 161 1.38 11.43 -23.18
N ALA A 162 0.89 10.48 -22.37
CA ALA A 162 0.00 9.42 -22.84
C ALA A 162 -1.30 10.00 -23.41
N GLY A 163 -1.95 10.92 -22.70
CA GLY A 163 -3.14 11.62 -23.20
C GLY A 163 -2.89 12.40 -24.49
N TYR A 164 -1.73 13.06 -24.59
CA TYR A 164 -1.29 13.74 -25.80
C TYR A 164 -1.14 12.79 -26.99
N PHE A 165 -0.45 11.65 -26.82
CA PHE A 165 -0.28 10.70 -27.91
C PHE A 165 -1.61 10.11 -28.35
N ILE A 166 -2.50 9.77 -27.40
CA ILE A 166 -3.85 9.27 -27.70
C ILE A 166 -4.62 10.30 -28.53
N VAL A 167 -4.71 11.56 -28.10
CA VAL A 167 -5.51 12.57 -28.81
C VAL A 167 -4.93 12.90 -30.19
N MET A 168 -3.61 12.86 -30.34
CA MET A 168 -2.95 13.11 -31.62
C MET A 168 -3.30 12.05 -32.67
N VAL A 169 -3.57 10.79 -32.28
CA VAL A 169 -4.11 9.78 -33.21
C VAL A 169 -5.43 10.26 -33.81
N PHE A 170 -6.36 10.72 -32.98
CA PHE A 170 -7.68 11.19 -33.43
C PHE A 170 -7.61 12.47 -34.24
N ILE A 171 -6.78 13.44 -33.84
CA ILE A 171 -6.58 14.68 -34.60
C ILE A 171 -6.01 14.37 -35.99
N LEU A 172 -4.96 13.55 -36.08
CA LEU A 172 -4.35 13.23 -37.37
C LEU A 172 -5.27 12.38 -38.24
N TRP A 173 -6.02 11.44 -37.64
CA TRP A 173 -7.03 10.67 -38.35
C TRP A 173 -8.12 11.57 -38.95
N THR A 174 -8.63 12.54 -38.19
CA THR A 174 -9.67 13.47 -38.67
C THR A 174 -9.15 14.43 -39.74
N GLU A 175 -7.89 14.92 -39.61
CA GLU A 175 -7.29 15.85 -40.56
C GLU A 175 -6.86 15.17 -41.88
N GLN A 176 -6.30 13.97 -41.81
CA GLN A 176 -5.76 13.25 -42.97
C GLN A 176 -6.75 12.24 -43.57
N ARG A 177 -7.86 11.95 -42.86
CA ARG A 177 -8.84 10.89 -43.17
C ARG A 177 -8.24 9.51 -43.40
N LYS A 178 -7.04 9.27 -42.87
CA LYS A 178 -6.31 8.00 -42.91
C LYS A 178 -5.64 7.76 -41.57
N LEU A 179 -5.68 6.52 -41.10
CA LEU A 179 -4.91 6.08 -39.93
C LEU A 179 -3.48 5.80 -40.38
N THR A 180 -2.54 6.62 -39.92
CA THR A 180 -1.11 6.38 -40.13
C THR A 180 -0.56 5.54 -38.99
N PHE A 181 0.42 4.69 -39.28
CA PHE A 181 0.98 3.75 -38.30
C PHE A 181 1.74 4.46 -37.15
N ILE A 182 2.46 5.56 -37.47
CA ILE A 182 3.35 6.24 -36.51
C ILE A 182 2.60 6.78 -35.27
N PRO A 183 1.48 7.52 -35.38
CA PRO A 183 0.73 7.98 -34.20
C PRO A 183 0.20 6.83 -33.33
N ILE A 184 -0.23 5.72 -33.96
CA ILE A 184 -0.70 4.53 -33.23
C ILE A 184 0.44 3.96 -32.39
N VAL A 185 1.63 3.79 -32.99
CA VAL A 185 2.83 3.31 -32.28
C VAL A 185 3.16 4.21 -31.08
N LYS A 186 3.07 5.54 -31.24
CA LYS A 186 3.29 6.48 -30.12
C LYS A 186 2.27 6.32 -29.01
N ALA A 187 0.99 6.19 -29.35
CA ALA A 187 -0.09 6.03 -28.36
C ALA A 187 0.05 4.74 -27.53
N ILE A 188 0.50 3.64 -28.15
CA ILE A 188 0.70 2.37 -27.45
C ILE A 188 2.08 2.24 -26.79
N SER A 189 3.03 3.12 -27.10
CA SER A 189 4.41 3.02 -26.60
C SER A 189 4.50 3.03 -25.07
N ILE A 190 3.80 3.95 -24.40
CA ILE A 190 3.80 4.05 -22.93
C ILE A 190 3.20 2.78 -22.30
N PRO A 191 1.96 2.36 -22.63
CA PRO A 191 1.42 1.09 -22.13
C PRO A 191 2.34 -0.11 -22.39
N LEU A 192 2.94 -0.20 -23.58
CA LEU A 192 3.83 -1.30 -23.94
C LEU A 192 5.10 -1.33 -23.09
N VAL A 193 5.70 -0.17 -22.80
CA VAL A 193 6.84 -0.06 -21.89
C VAL A 193 6.48 -0.58 -20.50
N PHE A 194 5.34 -0.16 -19.94
CA PHE A 194 4.92 -0.63 -18.61
C PHE A 194 4.56 -2.13 -18.59
N ILE A 195 3.89 -2.65 -19.62
CA ILE A 195 3.64 -4.09 -19.76
C ILE A 195 4.94 -4.87 -19.84
N THR A 196 5.93 -4.36 -20.59
CA THR A 196 7.25 -5.00 -20.72
C THR A 196 8.00 -4.98 -19.39
N LEU A 197 8.07 -3.83 -18.72
CA LEU A 197 8.72 -3.69 -17.41
C LEU A 197 8.08 -4.59 -16.37
N PHE A 198 6.74 -4.62 -16.29
CA PHE A 198 6.02 -5.49 -15.37
C PHE A 198 6.22 -6.97 -15.70
N GLY A 199 6.22 -7.34 -16.99
CA GLY A 199 6.47 -8.70 -17.44
C GLY A 199 7.88 -9.18 -17.07
N VAL A 200 8.90 -8.34 -17.28
CA VAL A 200 10.28 -8.61 -16.86
C VAL A 200 10.36 -8.72 -15.34
N ALA A 201 9.79 -7.76 -14.60
CA ALA A 201 9.76 -7.80 -13.14
C ALA A 201 9.10 -9.09 -12.61
N ASN A 202 7.99 -9.51 -13.22
CA ASN A 202 7.30 -10.75 -12.85
C ASN A 202 8.15 -11.98 -13.14
N MET A 203 8.82 -12.03 -14.29
CA MET A 203 9.73 -13.12 -14.63
C MET A 203 10.92 -13.20 -13.66
N VAL A 204 11.56 -12.06 -13.36
CA VAL A 204 12.67 -11.98 -12.40
C VAL A 204 12.19 -12.41 -11.01
N TYR A 205 11.07 -11.87 -10.54
CA TYR A 205 10.50 -12.21 -9.25
C TYR A 205 10.19 -13.71 -9.14
N ASN A 206 9.53 -14.29 -10.14
CA ASN A 206 9.21 -15.73 -10.12
C ASN A 206 10.47 -16.61 -10.18
N ALA A 207 11.55 -16.16 -10.82
CA ALA A 207 12.81 -16.88 -10.90
C ALA A 207 13.64 -16.82 -9.60
N GLN A 208 13.40 -15.84 -8.71
CA GLN A 208 14.08 -15.79 -7.41
C GLN A 208 13.71 -17.02 -6.56
N GLU A 209 14.68 -17.56 -5.81
CA GLU A 209 14.41 -18.66 -4.87
C GLU A 209 13.42 -18.21 -3.78
N PHE A 210 13.66 -17.05 -3.20
CA PHE A 210 12.82 -16.43 -2.17
C PHE A 210 12.10 -15.19 -2.68
N GLY A 211 11.12 -14.72 -1.94
CA GLY A 211 10.48 -13.43 -2.16
C GLY A 211 11.34 -12.26 -1.71
N ASN A 212 10.84 -11.05 -1.97
CA ASN A 212 11.45 -9.83 -1.49
C ASN A 212 11.14 -9.63 -0.01
N LEU A 213 12.03 -8.96 0.72
CA LEU A 213 11.83 -8.61 2.12
C LEU A 213 11.20 -7.21 2.22
N PRO A 214 9.95 -7.07 2.69
CA PRO A 214 9.22 -5.80 2.63
C PRO A 214 9.83 -4.63 3.42
N PHE A 215 10.66 -4.93 4.42
CA PHE A 215 11.33 -3.92 5.25
C PHE A 215 12.54 -3.26 4.57
N LYS A 216 12.99 -3.79 3.42
CA LYS A 216 14.10 -3.18 2.66
C LYS A 216 13.71 -1.76 2.27
N PRO A 217 14.56 -0.76 2.54
CA PRO A 217 14.22 0.61 2.22
C PRO A 217 14.24 0.84 0.70
N ALA A 218 13.40 1.76 0.22
CA ALA A 218 13.56 2.29 -1.13
C ALA A 218 14.70 3.29 -1.25
N GLN A 219 15.04 3.98 -0.15
CA GLN A 219 16.18 4.89 -0.06
C GLN A 219 16.97 4.65 1.22
N LYS A 220 18.29 4.60 1.09
CA LYS A 220 19.20 4.44 2.23
C LYS A 220 19.13 5.64 3.18
N GLN A 221 19.30 5.39 4.47
CA GLN A 221 19.57 6.45 5.44
C GLN A 221 20.90 7.13 5.12
N ASN A 222 20.95 8.45 5.32
CA ASN A 222 22.22 9.16 5.22
C ASN A 222 23.04 8.97 6.50
N MET A 223 24.08 8.15 6.41
CA MET A 223 24.94 7.80 7.54
C MET A 223 26.20 8.68 7.65
N GLU A 224 26.45 9.63 6.74
CA GLU A 224 27.71 10.39 6.65
C GLU A 224 28.02 11.22 7.91
N HIS A 225 26.98 11.63 8.64
CA HIS A 225 27.11 12.45 9.84
C HIS A 225 26.43 11.82 11.06
N ILE A 226 26.29 10.50 11.06
CA ILE A 226 25.73 9.73 12.17
C ILE A 226 26.89 9.12 12.94
N GLN A 227 26.93 9.33 14.25
CA GLN A 227 27.93 8.71 15.12
C GLN A 227 27.48 7.29 15.49
N MET A 228 28.28 6.29 15.17
CA MET A 228 27.97 4.89 15.49
C MET A 228 28.66 4.49 16.80
N GLN A 229 27.90 3.91 17.72
CA GLN A 229 28.42 3.32 18.97
C GLN A 229 27.96 1.87 19.08
N LEU A 230 28.86 0.99 19.53
CA LEU A 230 28.58 -0.43 19.68
C LEU A 230 28.81 -0.82 21.14
N GLU A 231 27.74 -1.17 21.85
CA GLU A 231 27.76 -1.58 23.26
C GLU A 231 27.56 -3.10 23.44
N THR A 232 27.48 -3.84 22.34
CA THR A 232 27.30 -5.30 22.33
C THR A 232 28.40 -6.00 21.51
N GLU A 233 28.70 -7.25 21.85
CA GLU A 233 29.68 -8.05 21.12
C GLU A 233 29.05 -8.69 19.88
N LEU A 234 29.63 -8.42 18.71
CA LEU A 234 29.17 -9.01 17.45
C LEU A 234 29.91 -10.30 17.15
N SER A 235 29.16 -11.36 16.89
CA SER A 235 29.72 -12.64 16.45
C SER A 235 30.22 -12.57 15.01
N ASN A 236 31.44 -13.04 14.79
CA ASN A 236 32.03 -13.26 13.46
C ASN A 236 31.68 -14.64 12.87
N LYS A 237 30.88 -15.45 13.56
CA LYS A 237 30.46 -16.76 13.05
C LYS A 237 29.35 -16.57 12.02
N SER A 238 29.42 -17.37 10.96
CA SER A 238 28.40 -17.49 9.92
C SER A 238 27.67 -18.83 10.10
N PRO A 239 26.72 -18.92 11.05
CA PRO A 239 26.05 -20.17 11.35
C PRO A 239 25.06 -20.52 10.24
N ASN A 240 24.55 -21.75 10.26
CA ASN A 240 23.42 -22.13 9.43
C ASN A 240 22.11 -21.88 10.17
N ALA A 241 21.05 -21.59 9.43
CA ALA A 241 19.68 -21.53 9.94
C ALA A 241 18.71 -22.13 8.93
N CYS A 242 17.58 -22.63 9.42
CA CYS A 242 16.53 -23.15 8.58
C CYS A 242 15.60 -22.03 8.10
N VAL A 243 15.06 -22.19 6.89
CA VAL A 243 14.04 -21.34 6.27
C VAL A 243 12.76 -22.15 6.18
N TYR A 244 11.65 -21.50 6.48
CA TYR A 244 10.34 -22.15 6.51
C TYR A 244 9.43 -21.56 5.45
N TYR A 245 8.32 -22.24 5.17
CA TYR A 245 7.31 -21.78 4.23
C TYR A 245 5.92 -21.90 4.87
N ASN A 246 5.12 -20.84 4.71
CA ASN A 246 3.73 -20.82 5.11
C ASN A 246 2.85 -20.68 3.87
N LYS A 247 2.07 -21.74 3.59
CA LYS A 247 1.17 -21.83 2.44
C LYS A 247 -0.01 -20.87 2.49
N ASP A 248 -0.34 -20.33 3.66
CA ASP A 248 -1.45 -19.41 3.85
C ASP A 248 -1.08 -17.97 3.48
N VAL A 249 0.22 -17.66 3.37
CA VAL A 249 0.68 -16.36 2.91
C VAL A 249 0.23 -16.16 1.47
N ASN A 250 -0.36 -15.00 1.19
CA ASN A 250 -0.99 -14.67 -0.08
C ASN A 250 -2.15 -15.61 -0.53
N ASP A 251 -2.74 -16.43 0.35
CA ASP A 251 -3.84 -17.33 -0.02
C ASP A 251 -5.24 -16.71 0.19
N ILE A 252 -5.70 -15.99 -0.84
CA ILE A 252 -7.06 -15.46 -0.87
C ILE A 252 -8.15 -16.54 -0.90
N LYS A 253 -7.85 -17.79 -1.30
CA LYS A 253 -8.85 -18.87 -1.25
C LYS A 253 -9.12 -19.26 0.20
N LYS A 254 -8.09 -19.38 1.04
CA LYS A 254 -8.24 -19.59 2.48
C LYS A 254 -9.05 -18.46 3.13
N GLY A 255 -8.73 -17.20 2.83
CA GLY A 255 -9.50 -16.05 3.33
C GLY A 255 -11.00 -16.14 2.97
N LYS A 256 -11.34 -16.56 1.74
CA LYS A 256 -12.74 -16.79 1.32
C LYS A 256 -13.42 -17.95 2.06
N LEU A 257 -12.69 -19.04 2.34
CA LEU A 257 -13.22 -20.18 3.09
C LEU A 257 -13.52 -19.78 4.55
N ILE A 258 -12.60 -19.04 5.18
CA ILE A 258 -12.80 -18.50 6.54
C ILE A 258 -14.01 -17.56 6.57
N ALA A 259 -14.12 -16.65 5.59
CA ALA A 259 -15.27 -15.76 5.44
C ALA A 259 -16.60 -16.54 5.35
N GLN A 260 -16.63 -17.63 4.58
CA GLN A 260 -17.81 -18.50 4.46
C GLN A 260 -18.14 -19.23 5.77
N SER A 261 -17.13 -19.73 6.48
CA SER A 261 -17.32 -20.39 7.78
C SER A 261 -17.87 -19.42 8.82
N ILE A 262 -17.30 -18.22 8.94
CA ILE A 262 -17.77 -17.16 9.84
C ILE A 262 -19.21 -16.78 9.50
N ALA A 263 -19.51 -16.53 8.22
CA ALA A 263 -20.86 -16.19 7.79
C ALA A 263 -21.89 -17.27 8.17
N LYS A 264 -21.53 -18.55 8.04
CA LYS A 264 -22.39 -19.67 8.42
C LYS A 264 -22.53 -19.80 9.94
N GLN A 265 -21.43 -19.70 10.68
CA GLN A 265 -21.39 -19.89 12.13
C GLN A 265 -22.20 -18.82 12.87
N PHE A 266 -22.15 -17.58 12.38
CA PHE A 266 -22.76 -16.42 13.02
C PHE A 266 -23.99 -15.89 12.28
N ASN A 267 -24.51 -16.65 11.29
CA ASN A 267 -25.66 -16.27 10.47
C ASN A 267 -25.54 -14.86 9.86
N LEU A 268 -24.36 -14.54 9.33
CA LEU A 268 -24.07 -13.25 8.72
C LEU A 268 -24.21 -13.31 7.19
N LYS A 269 -24.61 -12.19 6.61
CA LYS A 269 -24.73 -12.03 5.15
C LYS A 269 -23.63 -11.11 4.65
N GLN A 270 -22.82 -11.59 3.71
CA GLN A 270 -21.77 -10.78 3.11
C GLN A 270 -22.39 -9.64 2.30
N GLN A 271 -21.91 -8.42 2.54
CA GLN A 271 -22.30 -7.21 1.82
C GLN A 271 -21.22 -6.84 0.80
N GLY A 272 -21.64 -6.68 -0.45
CA GLY A 272 -20.75 -6.25 -1.53
C GLY A 272 -19.60 -7.21 -1.85
N GLY A 273 -18.57 -6.68 -2.50
CA GLY A 273 -17.36 -7.41 -2.88
C GLY A 273 -16.28 -7.39 -1.79
N ILE A 274 -15.24 -8.21 -2.00
CA ILE A 274 -14.04 -8.19 -1.15
C ILE A 274 -13.30 -6.89 -1.39
N ARG A 275 -13.05 -6.15 -0.31
CA ARG A 275 -12.31 -4.90 -0.35
C ARG A 275 -10.80 -5.13 -0.19
N ILE A 276 -9.98 -4.29 -0.81
CA ILE A 276 -8.52 -4.29 -0.75
C ILE A 276 -8.06 -3.03 0.00
N GLU A 277 -7.48 -3.25 1.18
CA GLU A 277 -6.88 -2.20 2.01
C GLU A 277 -5.40 -2.48 2.19
N VAL A 278 -4.55 -1.62 1.61
CA VAL A 278 -3.12 -1.89 1.42
C VAL A 278 -2.95 -3.25 0.73
N ASP A 279 -2.50 -4.28 1.46
CA ASP A 279 -2.36 -5.64 0.97
C ASP A 279 -3.41 -6.61 1.53
N ASN A 280 -4.22 -6.18 2.51
CA ASN A 280 -5.20 -7.02 3.20
C ASN A 280 -6.50 -7.19 2.40
N ARG A 281 -7.31 -8.16 2.80
CA ARG A 281 -8.62 -8.44 2.19
C ARG A 281 -9.70 -8.30 3.25
N ILE A 282 -10.62 -7.37 3.01
CA ILE A 282 -11.69 -7.05 3.96
C ILE A 282 -13.00 -7.60 3.42
N PHE A 283 -13.66 -8.45 4.21
CA PHE A 283 -15.01 -8.95 3.95
C PHE A 283 -15.96 -8.24 4.90
N THR A 284 -16.93 -7.54 4.35
CA THR A 284 -17.97 -6.87 5.15
C THR A 284 -19.18 -7.78 5.24
N PHE A 285 -19.69 -7.95 6.44
CA PHE A 285 -20.89 -8.70 6.73
C PHE A 285 -21.92 -7.85 7.44
N GLN A 286 -23.17 -8.30 7.39
CA GLN A 286 -24.27 -7.72 8.12
C GLN A 286 -25.10 -8.84 8.77
N ASP A 287 -25.50 -8.64 10.02
CA ASP A 287 -26.49 -9.50 10.67
C ASP A 287 -27.93 -9.12 10.26
N ASP A 288 -28.92 -9.84 10.79
CA ASP A 288 -30.33 -9.57 10.52
C ASP A 288 -30.84 -8.28 11.20
N GLU A 289 -30.11 -7.74 12.18
CA GLU A 289 -30.42 -6.47 12.88
C GLU A 289 -29.83 -5.25 12.16
N GLY A 290 -28.95 -5.48 11.19
CA GLY A 290 -28.33 -4.46 10.37
C GLY A 290 -26.94 -4.03 10.84
N SER A 291 -26.38 -4.65 11.89
CA SER A 291 -25.04 -4.36 12.41
C SER A 291 -23.97 -4.86 11.45
N ALA A 292 -22.91 -4.07 11.27
CA ALA A 292 -21.82 -4.39 10.35
C ALA A 292 -20.63 -5.04 11.06
N TYR A 293 -20.09 -6.08 10.45
CA TYR A 293 -18.91 -6.82 10.90
C TYR A 293 -17.87 -6.87 9.80
N TYR A 294 -16.59 -6.91 10.16
CA TYR A 294 -15.49 -6.88 9.22
C TYR A 294 -14.52 -8.01 9.53
N LEU A 295 -14.33 -8.90 8.56
CA LEU A 295 -13.22 -9.83 8.56
C LEU A 295 -12.07 -9.23 7.78
N THR A 296 -10.93 -9.04 8.43
CA THR A 296 -9.66 -8.66 7.81
C THR A 296 -8.79 -9.90 7.68
N TYR A 297 -8.45 -10.29 6.46
CA TYR A 297 -7.47 -11.34 6.18
C TYR A 297 -6.13 -10.70 5.81
N PHE A 298 -5.10 -11.01 6.59
CA PHE A 298 -3.75 -10.47 6.44
C PHE A 298 -2.94 -11.32 5.45
N MET A 299 -2.74 -10.79 4.25
CA MET A 299 -2.06 -11.53 3.18
C MET A 299 -0.58 -11.80 3.49
N SER A 300 0.03 -11.05 4.41
CA SER A 300 1.45 -11.10 4.75
C SER A 300 1.86 -12.32 5.59
N ASN A 301 0.94 -12.89 6.37
CA ASN A 301 1.22 -13.98 7.30
C ASN A 301 0.09 -15.03 7.36
N GLY A 302 -1.03 -14.81 6.66
CA GLY A 302 -2.18 -15.70 6.65
C GLY A 302 -3.10 -15.58 7.89
N SER A 303 -2.80 -14.65 8.80
CA SER A 303 -3.63 -14.37 9.97
C SER A 303 -4.91 -13.63 9.60
N TRP A 304 -5.88 -13.56 10.51
CA TRP A 304 -7.11 -12.83 10.27
C TRP A 304 -7.76 -12.33 11.56
N SER A 305 -8.60 -11.31 11.43
CA SER A 305 -9.38 -10.78 12.53
C SER A 305 -10.84 -10.54 12.13
N LEU A 306 -11.76 -10.82 13.04
CA LEU A 306 -13.17 -10.44 12.94
C LEU A 306 -13.44 -9.35 13.98
N SER A 307 -13.99 -8.22 13.54
CA SER A 307 -14.30 -7.07 14.40
C SER A 307 -15.65 -6.41 14.05
N PHE A 308 -16.24 -5.65 14.98
CA PHE A 308 -17.44 -4.84 14.77
C PHE A 308 -17.28 -3.40 15.27
N ASP A 309 -18.01 -2.45 14.68
CA ASP A 309 -17.81 -1.00 14.89
C ASP A 309 -18.54 -0.40 16.12
N ASN A 310 -19.27 -1.17 16.94
CA ASN A 310 -20.21 -0.61 17.93
C ASN A 310 -19.90 -0.97 19.39
N ILE A 311 -19.07 -0.17 20.06
CA ILE A 311 -18.60 -0.40 21.45
C ILE A 311 -19.63 0.06 22.53
N ASN A 312 -20.82 0.52 22.14
CA ASN A 312 -21.69 1.27 23.06
C ASN A 312 -22.56 0.46 24.04
N ASP A 313 -22.48 -0.87 24.05
CA ASP A 313 -23.31 -1.65 24.95
C ASP A 313 -22.66 -1.92 26.31
N ALA A 314 -23.42 -1.59 27.36
CA ALA A 314 -23.01 -1.85 28.72
C ALA A 314 -22.81 -3.37 28.97
N PRO A 315 -21.76 -3.74 29.72
CA PRO A 315 -21.43 -5.12 30.05
C PRO A 315 -22.59 -5.93 30.67
N GLN A 316 -23.17 -6.92 29.99
CA GLN A 316 -23.95 -7.99 30.65
C GLN A 316 -23.05 -9.20 30.96
N LYS A 317 -23.51 -10.08 31.87
CA LYS A 317 -22.77 -11.31 32.21
C LYS A 317 -22.83 -12.30 31.04
N VAL A 318 -21.67 -12.74 30.56
CA VAL A 318 -21.54 -13.77 29.53
C VAL A 318 -21.19 -15.11 30.21
N ASP A 319 -21.84 -16.20 29.81
CA ASP A 319 -21.40 -17.55 30.22
C ASP A 319 -20.17 -17.96 29.39
N VAL A 320 -18.99 -17.59 29.90
CA VAL A 320 -17.70 -17.88 29.27
C VAL A 320 -17.51 -19.38 29.05
N LYS A 321 -18.00 -20.24 29.95
CA LYS A 321 -17.79 -21.68 29.87
C LYS A 321 -18.56 -22.27 28.69
N GLN A 322 -19.81 -21.86 28.53
CA GLN A 322 -20.64 -22.29 27.39
C GLN A 322 -20.10 -21.74 26.07
N GLN A 323 -19.78 -20.44 26.01
CA GLN A 323 -19.25 -19.79 24.80
C GLN A 323 -17.92 -20.39 24.35
N LYS A 324 -17.00 -20.62 25.31
CA LYS A 324 -15.75 -21.33 25.05
C LYS A 324 -16.00 -22.67 24.36
N GLN A 325 -16.89 -23.50 24.90
CA GLN A 325 -17.12 -24.84 24.37
C GLN A 325 -17.68 -24.80 22.93
N LEU A 326 -18.59 -23.87 22.65
CA LEU A 326 -19.13 -23.68 21.29
C LEU A 326 -18.05 -23.25 20.30
N LEU A 327 -17.27 -22.24 20.66
CA LEU A 327 -16.20 -21.69 19.81
C LEU A 327 -15.05 -22.68 19.61
N GLU A 328 -14.63 -23.38 20.67
CA GLU A 328 -13.59 -24.40 20.59
C GLU A 328 -13.99 -25.54 19.65
N ASN A 329 -15.24 -26.00 19.74
CA ASN A 329 -15.77 -27.03 18.85
C ASN A 329 -15.83 -26.54 17.41
N TRP A 330 -16.29 -25.32 17.17
CA TRP A 330 -16.30 -24.72 15.84
C TRP A 330 -14.90 -24.62 15.24
N LEU A 331 -13.94 -24.04 15.97
CA LEU A 331 -12.56 -23.90 15.50
C LEU A 331 -11.92 -25.26 15.19
N LYS A 332 -12.15 -26.29 16.00
CA LYS A 332 -11.65 -27.65 15.74
C LYS A 332 -12.30 -28.28 14.49
N ASN A 333 -13.61 -28.10 14.32
CA ASN A 333 -14.33 -28.62 13.16
C ASN A 333 -13.87 -27.99 11.83
N GLU A 334 -13.50 -26.71 11.88
CA GLU A 334 -12.94 -25.98 10.73
C GLU A 334 -11.43 -26.23 10.53
N GLY A 335 -10.79 -27.01 11.42
CA GLY A 335 -9.35 -27.27 11.38
C GLY A 335 -8.50 -26.05 11.71
N LEU A 336 -9.07 -25.04 12.38
CA LEU A 336 -8.41 -23.77 12.73
C LEU A 336 -7.67 -23.85 14.06
N LEU A 337 -8.07 -24.72 14.99
CA LEU A 337 -7.43 -24.84 16.30
C LEU A 337 -6.65 -26.16 16.42
N PRO A 338 -5.31 -26.11 16.48
CA PRO A 338 -4.47 -27.30 16.68
C PRO A 338 -4.70 -27.94 18.05
N ASN A 339 -4.51 -29.26 18.12
CA ASN A 339 -4.76 -30.05 19.34
C ASN A 339 -3.78 -29.73 20.50
N ASN A 340 -2.59 -29.23 20.19
CA ASN A 340 -1.56 -28.84 21.16
C ASN A 340 -1.72 -27.40 21.67
N ALA A 341 -2.76 -26.67 21.25
CA ALA A 341 -2.99 -25.30 21.70
C ALA A 341 -3.45 -25.26 23.17
N ILE A 342 -2.80 -24.44 23.98
CA ILE A 342 -3.01 -24.34 25.42
C ILE A 342 -4.04 -23.25 25.69
N TYR A 343 -5.17 -23.64 26.27
CA TYR A 343 -6.21 -22.70 26.68
C TYR A 343 -5.80 -21.87 27.90
N GLN A 344 -6.05 -20.57 27.85
CA GLN A 344 -5.98 -19.65 28.97
C GLN A 344 -7.17 -18.68 28.94
N GLN A 345 -7.65 -18.30 30.13
CA GLN A 345 -8.63 -17.22 30.28
C GLN A 345 -7.89 -15.97 30.75
N GLN A 346 -7.88 -14.92 29.94
CA GLN A 346 -7.12 -13.70 30.21
C GLN A 346 -7.85 -12.78 31.19
N ASP A 347 -9.18 -12.65 31.05
CA ASP A 347 -10.04 -11.91 31.96
C ASP A 347 -11.47 -12.48 31.97
N GLU A 348 -12.46 -11.72 32.47
CA GLU A 348 -13.86 -12.16 32.56
C GLU A 348 -14.52 -12.42 31.19
N ARG A 349 -13.94 -11.98 30.06
CA ARG A 349 -14.55 -12.06 28.72
C ARG A 349 -13.62 -12.49 27.61
N THR A 350 -12.33 -12.45 27.85
CA THR A 350 -11.35 -12.76 26.83
C THR A 350 -10.75 -14.14 27.10
N ILE A 351 -10.95 -15.02 26.12
CA ILE A 351 -10.40 -16.37 26.10
C ILE A 351 -9.32 -16.46 25.02
N ARG A 352 -8.31 -17.29 25.27
CA ARG A 352 -7.16 -17.42 24.39
C ARG A 352 -6.68 -18.87 24.29
N TRP A 353 -6.15 -19.23 23.14
CA TRP A 353 -5.37 -20.44 22.94
C TRP A 353 -3.99 -20.08 22.40
N ASP A 354 -2.94 -20.60 23.02
CA ASP A 354 -1.56 -20.33 22.68
C ASP A 354 -0.84 -21.59 22.18
N LEU A 355 -0.02 -21.43 21.15
CA LEU A 355 0.92 -22.46 20.72
C LEU A 355 2.31 -22.12 21.27
N ALA A 356 2.98 -23.13 21.82
CA ALA A 356 4.37 -22.98 22.23
C ALA A 356 5.26 -22.77 21.01
N GLU A 357 6.00 -21.67 20.98
CA GLU A 357 7.03 -21.47 19.97
C GLU A 357 8.24 -22.39 20.25
N PRO A 358 8.89 -22.95 19.22
CA PRO A 358 10.15 -23.65 19.41
C PRO A 358 11.20 -22.71 20.02
N GLU A 359 11.92 -23.17 21.06
CA GLU A 359 12.91 -22.35 21.77
C GLU A 359 14.02 -21.81 20.84
N ASN A 360 14.37 -22.54 19.77
CA ASN A 360 15.39 -22.10 18.83
C ASN A 360 15.10 -22.55 17.39
N LEU A 361 14.46 -21.67 16.62
CA LEU A 361 14.18 -21.87 15.18
C LEU A 361 15.44 -22.06 14.33
N GLN A 362 16.58 -21.52 14.76
CA GLN A 362 17.82 -21.65 14.02
C GLN A 362 18.31 -23.10 13.95
N SER A 363 18.16 -23.85 15.06
CA SER A 363 18.67 -25.22 15.21
C SER A 363 17.60 -26.30 15.11
N ALA A 364 16.34 -25.99 15.45
CA ALA A 364 15.26 -26.97 15.47
C ALA A 364 15.04 -27.60 14.09
N CYS A 365 14.92 -26.77 13.04
CA CYS A 365 14.83 -27.25 11.66
C CYS A 365 13.73 -28.31 11.41
N GLU A 366 12.63 -28.22 12.15
CA GLU A 366 11.44 -29.07 12.04
C GLU A 366 10.21 -28.20 11.77
N ASP A 367 9.17 -28.80 11.19
CA ASP A 367 7.89 -28.13 10.98
C ASP A 367 7.30 -27.70 12.33
N PHE A 368 6.71 -26.49 12.37
CA PHE A 368 6.10 -25.99 13.58
C PHE A 368 4.91 -25.09 13.30
N SER A 369 3.99 -25.02 14.27
CA SER A 369 2.91 -24.06 14.30
C SER A 369 3.15 -23.10 15.45
N LYS A 370 2.89 -21.81 15.24
CA LYS A 370 3.05 -20.80 16.29
C LYS A 370 1.96 -19.74 16.28
N GLY A 371 1.89 -18.99 17.37
CA GLY A 371 0.98 -17.86 17.55
C GLY A 371 -0.21 -18.21 18.43
N LEU A 372 -1.32 -17.51 18.23
CA LEU A 372 -2.43 -17.51 19.19
C LEU A 372 -3.79 -17.33 18.51
N VAL A 373 -4.85 -17.73 19.20
CA VAL A 373 -6.22 -17.30 18.94
C VAL A 373 -6.72 -16.56 20.16
N LEU A 374 -7.11 -15.30 20.00
CA LEU A 374 -7.70 -14.47 21.04
C LEU A 374 -9.15 -14.18 20.67
N ILE A 375 -10.07 -14.43 21.59
CA ILE A 375 -11.49 -14.15 21.39
C ILE A 375 -12.01 -13.30 22.54
N SER A 376 -12.54 -12.13 22.22
CA SER A 376 -13.21 -11.26 23.17
C SER A 376 -14.72 -11.44 23.02
N LEU A 377 -15.36 -11.89 24.08
CA LEU A 377 -16.79 -12.16 24.12
C LEU A 377 -17.58 -10.89 24.42
N PHE A 378 -18.61 -10.64 23.63
CA PHE A 378 -19.53 -9.51 23.81
C PHE A 378 -20.97 -10.00 24.03
N ASN A 379 -21.88 -9.07 24.29
CA ASN A 379 -23.31 -9.37 24.43
C ASN A 379 -23.95 -9.80 23.08
N GLN A 380 -23.33 -9.44 21.96
CA GLN A 380 -23.76 -9.84 20.62
C GLN A 380 -23.41 -11.31 20.35
N GLN A 381 -24.14 -11.96 19.44
CA GLN A 381 -23.87 -13.36 19.06
C GLN A 381 -22.47 -13.55 18.43
N VAL A 382 -21.87 -12.48 17.93
CA VAL A 382 -20.60 -12.51 17.22
C VAL A 382 -19.50 -11.93 18.12
N PRO A 383 -18.45 -12.70 18.46
CA PRO A 383 -17.33 -12.19 19.23
C PRO A 383 -16.31 -11.47 18.33
N ASP A 384 -15.43 -10.67 18.95
CA ASP A 384 -14.20 -10.27 18.26
C ASP A 384 -13.21 -11.43 18.30
N ILE A 385 -12.60 -11.72 17.16
CA ILE A 385 -11.64 -12.81 17.03
C ILE A 385 -10.37 -12.25 16.41
N LEU A 386 -9.23 -12.51 17.03
CA LEU A 386 -7.92 -12.40 16.42
C LEU A 386 -7.35 -13.81 16.29
N PHE A 387 -7.16 -14.26 15.06
CA PHE A 387 -6.53 -15.53 14.74
C PHE A 387 -5.16 -15.26 14.14
N ASP A 388 -4.11 -15.60 14.88
CA ASP A 388 -2.71 -15.39 14.50
C ASP A 388 -1.91 -16.68 14.61
N ILE A 389 -2.54 -17.82 14.32
CA ILE A 389 -1.81 -19.10 14.18
C ILE A 389 -1.25 -19.20 12.77
N SER A 390 0.04 -19.55 12.68
CA SER A 390 0.73 -19.82 11.42
C SER A 390 1.44 -21.16 11.44
N ASP A 391 1.25 -21.93 10.37
CA ASP A 391 1.94 -23.20 10.12
C ASP A 391 3.16 -22.96 9.24
N ASN A 392 4.31 -23.47 9.66
CA ASN A 392 5.60 -23.24 9.03
C ASN A 392 6.29 -24.57 8.75
N GLU A 393 6.37 -24.93 7.47
CA GLU A 393 7.03 -26.14 6.99
C GLU A 393 8.50 -25.84 6.70
N MET A 394 9.43 -26.65 7.18
CA MET A 394 10.86 -26.48 6.91
C MET A 394 11.14 -26.83 5.46
N VAL A 395 11.76 -25.90 4.72
CA VAL A 395 12.00 -26.07 3.27
C VAL A 395 13.47 -26.02 2.88
N ALA A 396 14.32 -25.34 3.66
CA ALA A 396 15.73 -25.22 3.34
C ALA A 396 16.59 -24.95 4.58
N LYS A 397 17.89 -25.23 4.46
CA LYS A 397 18.92 -24.79 5.40
C LYS A 397 19.93 -23.92 4.66
N LYS A 398 20.16 -22.70 5.15
CA LYS A 398 21.03 -21.71 4.53
C LYS A 398 22.12 -21.26 5.48
N GLN A 399 23.29 -20.95 4.93
CA GLN A 399 24.35 -20.30 5.68
C GLN A 399 24.03 -18.81 5.82
N LEU A 400 24.12 -18.31 7.04
CA LEU A 400 23.88 -16.91 7.36
C LEU A 400 25.16 -16.08 7.22
N ILE A 401 25.00 -14.80 6.91
CA ILE A 401 26.05 -13.83 7.18
C ILE A 401 26.28 -13.71 8.69
N SER A 402 27.48 -13.31 9.08
CA SER A 402 27.78 -13.02 10.48
C SER A 402 27.10 -11.75 10.97
N GLN A 403 26.93 -11.60 12.30
CA GLN A 403 26.43 -10.35 12.88
C GLN A 403 27.33 -9.16 12.53
N GLN A 404 28.64 -9.37 12.42
CA GLN A 404 29.59 -8.35 11.96
C GLN A 404 29.33 -7.92 10.51
N GLN A 405 29.04 -8.86 9.60
CA GLN A 405 28.68 -8.54 8.22
C GLN A 405 27.34 -7.79 8.15
N ALA A 406 26.34 -8.22 8.93
CA ALA A 406 25.05 -7.54 9.01
C ALA A 406 25.19 -6.11 9.56
N TYR A 407 26.05 -5.90 10.56
CA TYR A 407 26.40 -4.57 11.07
C TYR A 407 27.03 -3.69 9.99
N ASN A 408 27.92 -4.25 9.16
CA ASN A 408 28.51 -3.49 8.05
C ASN A 408 27.45 -3.02 7.06
N VAL A 409 26.41 -3.82 6.80
CA VAL A 409 25.25 -3.41 5.97
C VAL A 409 24.47 -2.29 6.66
N LEU A 410 24.20 -2.41 7.96
CA LEU A 410 23.54 -1.37 8.76
C LEU A 410 24.29 -0.02 8.65
N VAL A 411 25.62 -0.03 8.76
CA VAL A 411 26.45 1.19 8.65
C VAL A 411 26.32 1.86 7.27
N THR A 412 25.96 1.11 6.21
CA THR A 412 25.68 1.71 4.89
C THR A 412 24.33 2.43 4.79
N GLY A 413 23.49 2.33 5.82
CA GLY A 413 22.16 2.93 5.85
C GLY A 413 21.08 2.12 5.11
N GLU A 414 21.32 0.83 4.84
CA GLU A 414 20.36 -0.07 4.15
C GLU A 414 19.19 -0.51 5.04
N PHE A 415 18.54 0.44 5.71
CA PHE A 415 17.33 0.24 6.49
C PHE A 415 16.40 1.46 6.41
N SER A 416 15.16 1.28 6.85
CA SER A 416 14.18 2.38 6.96
C SER A 416 13.82 2.60 8.43
N THR A 417 13.53 3.86 8.76
CA THR A 417 13.04 4.28 10.08
C THR A 417 11.85 5.20 9.88
N TYR A 418 10.95 5.24 10.88
CA TYR A 418 9.78 6.12 10.80
C TYR A 418 10.18 7.59 10.76
N ASN A 419 11.08 8.00 11.65
CA ASN A 419 11.73 9.31 11.57
C ASN A 419 13.12 9.13 10.96
N PRO A 420 13.44 9.84 9.86
CA PRO A 420 14.79 9.82 9.30
C PRO A 420 15.81 10.31 10.32
N LEU A 421 16.98 9.67 10.34
CA LEU A 421 18.10 10.11 11.16
C LEU A 421 18.58 11.49 10.73
N GLN A 422 18.92 12.34 11.69
CA GLN A 422 19.35 13.71 11.51
C GLN A 422 20.87 13.85 11.64
N LYS A 423 21.40 14.90 11.03
CA LYS A 423 22.83 15.23 11.11
C LYS A 423 23.24 15.44 12.58
N GLY A 424 24.24 14.69 13.03
CA GLY A 424 24.76 14.76 14.39
C GLY A 424 24.14 13.73 15.34
N ASP A 425 23.15 12.96 14.88
CA ASP A 425 22.58 11.89 15.70
C ASP A 425 23.63 10.83 16.05
N THR A 426 23.51 10.26 17.25
CA THR A 426 24.28 9.10 17.71
C THR A 426 23.39 7.88 17.70
N LEU A 427 23.83 6.82 17.02
CA LEU A 427 23.16 5.53 16.96
C LEU A 427 23.96 4.50 17.76
N THR A 428 23.43 4.12 18.92
CA THR A 428 24.07 3.18 19.85
C THR A 428 23.41 1.82 19.74
N ILE A 429 24.15 0.82 19.27
CA ILE A 429 23.69 -0.57 19.14
C ILE A 429 23.88 -1.27 20.48
N THR A 430 22.77 -1.67 21.09
CA THR A 430 22.73 -2.28 22.43
C THR A 430 22.53 -3.79 22.39
N ASP A 431 21.87 -4.31 21.35
CA ASP A 431 21.60 -5.73 21.19
C ASP A 431 21.49 -6.12 19.71
N VAL A 432 21.81 -7.38 19.41
CA VAL A 432 21.58 -7.99 18.10
C VAL A 432 21.04 -9.41 18.27
N ARG A 433 19.83 -9.64 17.78
CA ARG A 433 19.18 -10.95 17.85
C ARG A 433 18.79 -11.47 16.47
N LEU A 434 18.85 -12.79 16.31
CA LEU A 434 18.32 -13.46 15.13
C LEU A 434 16.82 -13.70 15.35
N THR A 435 16.00 -13.23 14.42
CA THR A 435 14.56 -13.50 14.38
C THR A 435 14.17 -13.94 12.97
N TYR A 436 12.88 -14.02 12.69
CA TYR A 436 12.34 -14.43 11.41
C TYR A 436 11.19 -13.52 10.95
N THR A 437 11.09 -13.30 9.65
CA THR A 437 9.98 -12.55 9.03
C THR A 437 9.58 -13.17 7.70
N TYR A 438 8.31 -12.99 7.31
CA TYR A 438 7.82 -13.48 6.03
C TYR A 438 8.29 -12.57 4.90
N ASP A 439 8.76 -13.19 3.82
CA ASP A 439 8.95 -12.53 2.55
C ASP A 439 7.66 -12.48 1.72
N THR A 440 7.72 -11.80 0.58
CA THR A 440 6.55 -11.62 -0.30
C THR A 440 6.08 -12.90 -1.00
N LYS A 441 6.80 -14.03 -0.88
CA LYS A 441 6.40 -15.35 -1.40
C LYS A 441 5.89 -16.30 -0.30
N GLY A 442 5.97 -15.92 0.97
CA GLY A 442 5.55 -16.76 2.10
C GLY A 442 6.66 -17.57 2.73
N TYR A 443 7.93 -17.34 2.38
CA TYR A 443 9.04 -17.93 3.12
C TYR A 443 9.30 -17.13 4.39
N TYR A 444 9.35 -17.82 5.51
CA TYR A 444 9.73 -17.28 6.81
C TYR A 444 11.25 -17.35 6.94
N GLN A 445 11.90 -16.22 6.72
CA GLN A 445 13.35 -16.12 6.57
C GLN A 445 14.02 -15.52 7.81
N PRO A 446 15.23 -15.99 8.16
CA PRO A 446 16.01 -15.44 9.26
C PRO A 446 16.50 -14.02 8.94
N VAL A 447 16.38 -13.12 9.91
CA VAL A 447 16.82 -11.71 9.83
C VAL A 447 17.46 -11.30 11.15
N TYR A 448 18.47 -10.44 11.08
CA TYR A 448 19.05 -9.81 12.26
C TYR A 448 18.27 -8.56 12.63
N VAL A 449 17.90 -8.44 13.90
CA VAL A 449 17.33 -7.22 14.48
C VAL A 449 18.38 -6.58 15.35
N PHE A 450 18.78 -5.37 14.99
CA PHE A 450 19.64 -4.52 15.80
C PHE A 450 18.77 -3.57 16.63
N THR A 451 18.84 -3.68 17.94
CA THR A 451 18.21 -2.72 18.87
C THR A 451 19.13 -1.51 19.00
N CYS A 452 18.68 -0.36 18.55
CA CYS A 452 19.48 0.86 18.49
C CYS A 452 18.83 1.98 19.30
N ILE A 453 19.61 2.68 20.10
CA ILE A 453 19.23 3.92 20.79
C ILE A 453 19.68 5.10 19.92
N VAL A 454 18.80 6.07 19.71
CA VAL A 454 19.11 7.29 18.93
C VAL A 454 19.18 8.47 19.88
N ASN A 455 20.38 9.03 20.07
CA ASN A 455 20.73 10.13 20.98
C ASN A 455 20.50 9.87 22.47
N ASP A 456 19.24 9.68 22.86
CA ASP A 456 18.77 9.51 24.24
C ASP A 456 18.14 8.13 24.42
N SER A 457 18.21 7.57 25.63
CA SER A 457 17.76 6.21 25.98
C SER A 457 16.29 5.91 25.64
N ASP A 458 15.46 6.94 25.53
CA ASP A 458 14.02 6.81 25.33
C ASP A 458 13.63 6.64 23.85
N TYR A 459 14.54 6.93 22.91
CA TYR A 459 14.27 6.75 21.49
C TYR A 459 14.97 5.50 20.94
N ILE A 460 14.27 4.37 21.05
CA ILE A 460 14.73 3.06 20.56
C ILE A 460 14.12 2.78 19.18
N ILE A 461 14.96 2.33 18.26
CA ILE A 461 14.56 1.81 16.96
C ILE A 461 15.07 0.37 16.78
N GLU A 462 14.30 -0.43 16.06
CA GLU A 462 14.71 -1.77 15.65
C GLU A 462 15.04 -1.77 14.15
N VAL A 463 16.27 -2.14 13.82
CA VAL A 463 16.75 -2.19 12.44
C VAL A 463 16.87 -3.62 11.98
N LEU A 464 16.12 -3.97 10.93
CA LEU A 464 16.11 -5.31 10.34
C LEU A 464 17.10 -5.40 9.18
N ILE A 465 17.96 -6.41 9.22
CA ILE A 465 18.91 -6.75 8.14
C ILE A 465 18.72 -8.22 7.75
N SER A 466 18.70 -8.51 6.45
CA SER A 466 18.62 -9.89 5.95
C SER A 466 19.80 -10.71 6.48
N ALA A 467 19.55 -11.88 7.06
CA ALA A 467 20.62 -12.78 7.48
C ALA A 467 21.12 -13.67 6.34
N ILE A 468 20.38 -13.73 5.22
CA ILE A 468 20.73 -14.46 4.00
C ILE A 468 21.16 -13.45 2.92
N GLN A 469 22.20 -13.79 2.17
CA GLN A 469 22.70 -13.00 1.03
C GLN A 469 22.05 -13.40 -0.29
#